data_AF-A0A8S3VCG6-F1
#
_entry.id   AF-A0A8S3VCG6-F1
#
_cell.length_a   1.000
_cell.length_b   1.000
_cell.length_c   1.000
_cell.angle_alpha   90.00
_cell.angle_beta   90.00
_cell.angle_gamma   90.00
#
_symmetry.space_group_name_H-M   'P 1'
#
loop_
_entity.id
_entity.type
_entity.pdbx_description
1 polymer ?
#
loop_
_entity_poly.entity_id
_entity_poly.type
_entity_poly.pdbx_seq_one_letter_code
_entity_poly.pdbx_strand_id
1 'polypeptide(L)'
;METGETTKVFDRNLCPISCCLKSISLSGNRIRYLNVSKLMCADLSSNLDMKSGGFPLFLGKDVFSSCNLTKNNVQRIHARYSKEGLATKVTFDDFRIDGMTQNKVWFYSIQGLFNVIFYYFKKDVQKDCLKILTDIWLHHSDDPILSEAITLRLDEESARINLSSLGPAWRDIEIVNKQSSDRNKHCTSNIHLNHKSLSQHSSENTIGSQKHLNSKSVQVIPECEHLNERKHTSIQEIYLNMSTQADNLNSNMSTQTEEIYLNMSTQADNLNSNMSTGDLFKYVNSG
;
A
#
# COMPACT_ATOMS: atom_id res chain seq x y z
N MET A 1 7.76 0.68 -35.04
CA MET A 1 8.17 1.65 -34.00
C MET A 1 8.04 0.93 -32.67
N GLU A 2 9.11 0.29 -32.22
CA GLU A 2 9.18 -0.35 -30.90
C GLU A 2 9.61 0.71 -29.89
N THR A 3 8.72 1.04 -28.96
CA THR A 3 9.05 1.89 -27.80
C THR A 3 9.72 1.03 -26.75
N GLY A 4 11.05 1.02 -26.75
CA GLY A 4 11.85 0.41 -25.68
C GLY A 4 11.70 1.18 -24.38
N GLU A 5 10.90 0.66 -23.44
CA GLU A 5 10.95 1.08 -22.04
C GLU A 5 12.32 0.72 -21.45
N THR A 6 13.19 1.71 -21.31
CA THR A 6 14.45 1.59 -20.60
C THR A 6 14.14 1.47 -19.10
N THR A 7 14.03 0.23 -18.62
CA THR A 7 13.96 -0.04 -17.19
C THR A 7 15.31 0.32 -16.58
N LYS A 8 15.43 1.49 -15.96
CA LYS A 8 16.60 1.86 -15.16
C LYS A 8 16.79 0.79 -14.09
N VAL A 9 17.83 -0.03 -14.24
CA VAL A 9 18.26 -0.99 -13.22
C VAL A 9 18.77 -0.18 -12.05
N PHE A 10 18.04 -0.22 -10.94
CA PHE A 10 18.42 0.45 -9.71
C PHE A 10 19.63 -0.27 -9.11
N ASP A 11 20.82 0.29 -9.27
CA ASP A 11 22.04 -0.24 -8.66
C ASP A 11 22.02 0.08 -7.15
N ARG A 12 21.94 -0.96 -6.33
CA ARG A 12 21.90 -0.87 -4.86
C ARG A 12 23.14 -0.18 -4.29
N ASN A 13 24.25 -0.16 -5.02
CA ASN A 13 25.49 0.46 -4.59
C ASN A 13 25.57 1.96 -4.89
N LEU A 14 24.64 2.51 -5.68
CA LEU A 14 24.67 3.92 -6.11
C LEU A 14 23.72 4.85 -5.35
N CYS A 15 22.76 4.30 -4.59
CA CYS A 15 21.84 5.11 -3.77
C CYS A 15 22.29 5.08 -2.29
N PRO A 16 22.92 6.15 -1.77
CA PRO A 16 23.48 6.17 -0.42
C PRO A 16 22.41 6.38 0.67
N ILE A 17 21.22 6.87 0.29
CA ILE A 17 20.18 7.26 1.24
C ILE A 17 19.31 6.04 1.57
N SER A 18 19.49 5.53 2.80
CA SER A 18 18.70 4.44 3.37
C SER A 18 17.79 4.99 4.47
N CYS A 19 16.52 4.62 4.42
CA CYS A 19 15.47 5.21 5.23
C CYS A 19 14.74 4.15 6.05
N CYS A 20 14.63 4.38 7.36
CA CYS A 20 13.76 3.60 8.23
C CYS A 20 12.33 4.13 8.18
N LEU A 21 11.35 3.24 7.98
CA LEU A 21 9.94 3.58 8.10
C LEU A 21 9.51 3.62 9.57
N LYS A 22 8.54 4.49 9.88
CA LYS A 22 7.81 4.45 11.15
C LYS A 22 7.00 3.15 11.23
N SER A 23 6.61 2.75 12.43
CA SER A 23 5.81 1.54 12.61
C SER A 23 4.83 1.62 13.78
N ILE A 24 3.72 0.92 13.62
CA ILE A 24 2.77 0.59 14.68
C ILE A 24 2.78 -0.92 14.93
N SER A 25 2.22 -1.37 16.05
CA SER A 25 2.01 -2.79 16.34
C SER A 25 0.52 -3.08 16.37
N LEU A 26 0.05 -4.00 15.52
CA LEU A 26 -1.32 -4.51 15.56
C LEU A 26 -1.28 -6.00 15.95
N SER A 27 -1.75 -6.31 17.15
CA SER A 27 -1.80 -7.65 17.72
C SER A 27 -0.44 -8.36 17.70
N GLY A 28 0.62 -7.60 18.00
CA GLY A 28 2.00 -8.07 17.97
C GLY A 28 2.67 -8.05 16.58
N ASN A 29 1.92 -7.76 15.51
CA ASN A 29 2.49 -7.63 14.17
C ASN A 29 2.89 -6.18 13.92
N ARG A 30 4.17 -5.98 13.59
CA ARG A 30 4.70 -4.67 13.25
C ARG A 30 4.25 -4.27 11.83
N ILE A 31 3.51 -3.18 11.71
CA ILE A 31 3.12 -2.58 10.44
C ILE A 31 3.88 -1.28 10.24
N ARG A 32 4.78 -1.25 9.26
CA ARG A 32 5.50 -0.04 8.87
C ARG A 32 4.64 0.87 8.01
N TYR A 33 4.85 2.17 8.13
CA TYR A 33 4.16 3.19 7.36
C TYR A 33 5.06 4.40 7.09
N LEU A 34 4.65 5.22 6.13
CA LEU A 34 5.21 6.54 5.86
C LEU A 34 4.07 7.54 5.68
N ASN A 35 4.34 8.83 5.87
CA ASN A 35 3.39 9.88 5.51
C ASN A 35 3.78 10.45 4.14
N VAL A 36 2.80 10.59 3.25
CA VAL A 36 3.00 11.24 1.95
C VAL A 36 2.36 12.61 1.97
N SER A 37 3.15 13.63 1.62
CA SER A 37 2.63 14.98 1.47
C SER A 37 1.77 15.10 0.21
N LYS A 38 0.95 16.15 0.12
CA LYS A 38 0.12 16.40 -1.08
C LYS A 38 0.93 16.55 -2.38
N LEU A 39 2.24 16.80 -2.28
CA LEU A 39 3.17 16.92 -3.41
C LEU A 39 3.83 15.59 -3.80
N MET A 40 3.39 14.45 -3.25
CA MET A 40 3.98 13.12 -3.50
C MET A 40 5.44 13.01 -3.04
N CYS A 41 5.81 13.77 -2.01
CA CYS A 41 7.07 13.59 -1.31
C CYS A 41 6.85 12.70 -0.08
N ALA A 42 7.79 11.80 0.18
CA ALA A 42 7.79 11.01 1.40
C ALA A 42 8.36 11.86 2.54
N ASP A 43 7.56 12.03 3.59
CA ASP A 43 8.03 12.64 4.83
C ASP A 43 8.47 11.54 5.80
N LEU A 44 9.76 11.58 6.15
CA LEU A 44 10.37 10.67 7.10
C LEU A 44 10.83 11.38 8.37
N SER A 45 10.48 12.65 8.53
CA SER A 45 10.80 13.38 9.74
C SER A 45 10.17 12.68 10.95
N SER A 46 10.94 12.56 12.03
CA SER A 46 10.48 11.88 13.25
C SER A 46 9.27 12.55 13.90
N ASN A 47 9.03 13.83 13.60
CA ASN A 47 8.10 14.69 14.35
C ASN A 47 6.66 14.72 13.81
N LEU A 48 6.39 14.25 12.60
CA LEU A 48 5.03 14.24 12.06
C LEU A 48 4.23 13.03 12.53
N ASP A 49 3.21 13.28 13.35
CA ASP A 49 2.19 12.29 13.69
C ASP A 49 1.40 11.93 12.44
N MET A 50 0.79 10.74 12.41
CA MET A 50 -0.07 10.26 11.33
C MET A 50 -1.22 11.22 11.03
N LYS A 51 -1.57 12.12 11.96
CA LYS A 51 -2.61 13.16 11.81
C LYS A 51 -2.10 14.48 11.21
N SER A 52 -0.83 14.58 10.85
CA SER A 52 -0.22 15.85 10.45
C SER A 52 0.59 15.73 9.15
N GLY A 53 0.41 16.71 8.26
CA GLY A 53 1.29 16.96 7.10
C GLY A 53 1.10 16.09 5.85
N GLY A 54 0.14 15.16 5.82
CA GLY A 54 -0.06 14.26 4.69
C GLY A 54 -1.00 13.11 5.03
N PHE A 55 -1.06 12.10 4.18
CA PHE A 55 -1.84 10.89 4.44
C PHE A 55 -0.92 9.68 4.68
N PRO A 56 -1.24 8.82 5.67
CA PRO A 56 -0.42 7.68 6.02
C PRO A 56 -0.60 6.54 5.01
N LEU A 57 0.53 6.01 4.54
CA LEU A 57 0.60 4.85 3.68
C LEU A 57 1.25 3.67 4.41
N PHE A 58 0.55 2.55 4.51
CA PHE A 58 0.96 1.36 5.25
C PHE A 58 1.56 0.31 4.32
N LEU A 59 2.72 -0.23 4.68
CA LEU A 59 3.48 -1.14 3.84
C LEU A 59 2.76 -2.48 3.66
N GLY A 60 2.38 -2.80 2.43
CA GLY A 60 1.60 -4.00 2.09
C GLY A 60 2.28 -5.32 2.47
N LYS A 61 3.63 -5.37 2.45
CA LYS A 61 4.39 -6.54 2.94
C LYS A 61 4.06 -6.86 4.40
N ASP A 62 3.94 -5.82 5.22
CA ASP A 62 3.73 -5.97 6.66
C ASP A 62 2.24 -6.23 6.96
N VAL A 63 1.33 -5.65 6.18
CA VAL A 63 -0.12 -5.87 6.30
C VAL A 63 -0.48 -7.36 6.24
N PHE A 64 0.11 -8.13 5.31
CA PHE A 64 -0.18 -9.57 5.16
C PHE A 64 0.79 -10.48 5.91
N SER A 65 1.71 -9.94 6.73
CA SER A 65 2.79 -10.72 7.34
C SER A 65 2.31 -11.89 8.21
N SER A 66 1.16 -11.73 8.87
CA SER A 66 0.55 -12.76 9.73
C SER A 66 -0.66 -13.46 9.09
N CYS A 67 -0.88 -13.26 7.78
CA CYS A 67 -2.02 -13.83 7.08
C CYS A 67 -1.62 -15.13 6.36
N ASN A 68 -2.47 -16.16 6.45
CA ASN A 68 -2.24 -17.46 5.79
C ASN A 68 -2.63 -17.43 4.30
N LEU A 69 -2.17 -16.42 3.57
CA LEU A 69 -2.41 -16.28 2.14
C LEU A 69 -1.16 -16.67 1.35
N THR A 70 -1.37 -17.34 0.21
CA THR A 70 -0.27 -17.62 -0.71
C THR A 70 0.24 -16.31 -1.34
N LYS A 71 1.52 -16.27 -1.71
CA LYS A 71 2.12 -15.10 -2.37
C LYS A 71 1.34 -14.65 -3.61
N ASN A 72 0.83 -15.59 -4.40
CA ASN A 72 0.03 -15.30 -5.60
C ASN A 72 -1.30 -14.64 -5.24
N ASN A 73 -1.96 -15.09 -4.17
CA ASN A 73 -3.19 -14.46 -3.69
C ASN A 73 -2.92 -13.03 -3.22
N VAL A 74 -1.84 -12.82 -2.45
CA VAL A 74 -1.45 -11.48 -1.97
C VAL A 74 -1.20 -10.51 -3.13
N GLN A 75 -0.53 -10.94 -4.20
CA GLN A 75 -0.33 -10.08 -5.38
C GLN A 75 -1.64 -9.72 -6.09
N ARG A 76 -2.55 -10.67 -6.25
CA ARG A 76 -3.88 -10.41 -6.84
C ARG A 76 -4.70 -9.45 -5.97
N ILE A 77 -4.60 -9.60 -4.65
CA ILE A 77 -5.25 -8.70 -3.69
C ILE A 77 -4.69 -7.29 -3.82
N HIS A 78 -3.36 -7.11 -3.81
CA HIS A 78 -2.75 -5.79 -4.03
C HIS A 78 -3.26 -5.12 -5.31
N ALA A 79 -3.26 -5.85 -6.43
CA ALA A 79 -3.73 -5.34 -7.71
C ALA A 79 -5.22 -4.97 -7.69
N ARG A 80 -6.08 -5.75 -7.01
CA ARG A 80 -7.50 -5.43 -6.86
C ARG A 80 -7.70 -4.13 -6.07
N TYR A 81 -7.13 -4.05 -4.88
CA TYR A 81 -7.25 -2.84 -4.03
C TYR A 81 -6.62 -1.61 -4.69
N SER A 82 -5.62 -1.81 -5.56
CA SER A 82 -5.04 -0.72 -6.35
C SER A 82 -6.04 -0.12 -7.33
N LYS A 83 -6.82 -0.95 -8.03
CA LYS A 83 -7.87 -0.49 -8.96
C LYS A 83 -9.00 0.26 -8.26
N GLU A 84 -9.23 -0.07 -6.98
CA GLU A 84 -10.21 0.60 -6.12
C GLU A 84 -9.66 1.88 -5.47
N GLY A 85 -8.40 2.23 -5.72
CA GLY A 85 -7.74 3.41 -5.13
C GLY A 85 -7.43 3.28 -3.64
N LEU A 86 -7.44 2.06 -3.11
CA LEU A 86 -7.19 1.72 -1.70
C LEU A 86 -5.77 1.24 -1.45
N ALA A 87 -5.04 0.92 -2.51
CA ALA A 87 -3.63 0.59 -2.49
C ALA A 87 -2.90 1.30 -3.64
N THR A 88 -1.59 1.43 -3.52
CA THR A 88 -0.75 1.99 -4.58
C THR A 88 0.60 1.29 -4.61
N LYS A 89 1.14 1.14 -5.81
CA LYS A 89 2.51 0.67 -6.01
C LYS A 89 3.45 1.86 -5.98
N VAL A 90 4.24 1.95 -4.92
CA VAL A 90 5.21 3.02 -4.75
C VAL A 90 6.54 2.62 -5.37
N THR A 91 7.11 3.48 -6.20
CA THR A 91 8.49 3.43 -6.66
C THR A 91 9.32 4.49 -5.93
N PHE A 92 10.47 4.11 -5.37
CA PHE A 92 11.41 5.05 -4.76
C PHE A 92 12.52 5.42 -5.75
N ASP A 93 12.73 6.72 -5.99
CA ASP A 93 13.65 7.24 -7.01
C ASP A 93 15.06 7.47 -6.43
N ASP A 94 15.13 8.20 -5.32
CA ASP A 94 16.34 8.78 -4.74
C ASP A 94 16.75 8.19 -3.38
N PHE A 95 15.92 7.32 -2.80
CA PHE A 95 16.22 6.63 -1.54
C PHE A 95 15.75 5.16 -1.56
N ARG A 96 16.26 4.38 -0.60
CA ARG A 96 15.80 3.01 -0.35
C ARG A 96 15.21 2.89 1.05
N ILE A 97 14.32 1.91 1.24
CA ILE A 97 13.77 1.59 2.55
C ILE A 97 14.59 0.47 3.19
N ASP A 98 14.93 0.64 4.47
CA ASP A 98 15.65 -0.35 5.24
C ASP A 98 14.89 -1.68 5.34
N GLY A 99 15.63 -2.76 5.12
CA GLY A 99 15.11 -4.12 5.08
C GLY A 99 14.31 -4.46 3.82
N MET A 100 14.19 -3.56 2.84
CA MET A 100 13.55 -3.83 1.54
C MET A 100 14.61 -4.06 0.46
N THR A 101 14.39 -5.09 -0.36
CA THR A 101 15.27 -5.44 -1.48
C THR A 101 14.79 -4.91 -2.83
N GLN A 102 13.54 -4.46 -2.88
CA GLN A 102 12.87 -3.93 -4.07
C GLN A 102 12.66 -2.43 -3.90
N ASN A 103 12.88 -1.68 -4.99
CA ASN A 103 12.56 -0.24 -5.06
C ASN A 103 11.09 0.02 -5.39
N LYS A 104 10.31 -1.03 -5.66
CA LYS A 104 8.87 -0.97 -5.91
C LYS A 104 8.14 -1.86 -4.92
N VAL A 105 7.28 -1.28 -4.09
CA VAL A 105 6.51 -2.04 -3.10
C VAL A 105 5.09 -1.49 -2.98
N TRP A 106 4.18 -2.35 -2.53
CA TRP A 106 2.78 -1.98 -2.33
C TRP A 106 2.58 -1.26 -1.01
N PHE A 107 1.75 -0.23 -1.03
CA PHE A 107 1.24 0.44 0.16
C PHE A 107 -0.29 0.53 0.13
N TYR A 108 -0.89 0.62 1.31
CA TYR A 108 -2.32 0.79 1.50
C TYR A 108 -2.61 2.16 2.12
N SER A 109 -3.70 2.79 1.71
CA SER A 109 -4.29 3.89 2.49
C SER A 109 -4.85 3.36 3.81
N ILE A 110 -5.27 4.27 4.70
CA ILE A 110 -5.95 3.86 5.93
C ILE A 110 -7.26 3.10 5.64
N GLN A 111 -8.03 3.51 4.64
CA GLN A 111 -9.26 2.82 4.21
C GLN A 111 -8.94 1.43 3.67
N GLY A 112 -7.89 1.32 2.84
CA GLY A 112 -7.43 0.03 2.32
C GLY A 112 -6.95 -0.92 3.41
N LEU A 113 -6.23 -0.40 4.40
CA LEU A 113 -5.79 -1.18 5.56
C LEU A 113 -6.98 -1.73 6.35
N PHE A 114 -7.97 -0.89 6.66
CA PHE A 114 -9.21 -1.32 7.33
C PHE A 114 -9.90 -2.42 6.53
N ASN A 115 -10.11 -2.22 5.23
CA ASN A 115 -10.78 -3.22 4.39
C ASN A 115 -10.04 -4.56 4.39
N VAL A 116 -8.71 -4.54 4.29
CA VAL A 116 -7.91 -5.78 4.35
C VAL A 116 -8.02 -6.45 5.71
N ILE A 117 -7.90 -5.70 6.81
CA ILE A 117 -7.97 -6.24 8.17
C ILE A 117 -9.34 -6.88 8.43
N PHE A 118 -10.42 -6.17 8.12
CA PHE A 118 -11.77 -6.66 8.37
C PHE A 118 -12.18 -7.82 7.47
N TYR A 119 -11.60 -7.92 6.28
CA TYR A 119 -11.92 -9.01 5.36
C TYR A 119 -11.09 -10.28 5.62
N TYR A 120 -9.78 -10.14 5.92
CA TYR A 120 -8.85 -11.28 5.94
C TYR A 120 -8.38 -11.72 7.33
N PHE A 121 -8.59 -10.92 8.38
CA PHE A 121 -8.04 -11.19 9.71
C PHE A 121 -9.10 -11.60 10.72
N LYS A 122 -8.66 -12.27 11.79
CA LYS A 122 -9.53 -12.70 12.90
C LYS A 122 -10.00 -11.51 13.73
N LYS A 123 -11.09 -11.71 14.48
CA LYS A 123 -11.74 -10.70 15.33
C LYS A 123 -10.79 -9.98 16.28
N ASP A 124 -9.77 -10.65 16.83
CA ASP A 124 -8.85 -10.02 17.78
C ASP A 124 -8.01 -8.93 17.12
N VAL A 125 -7.52 -9.18 15.91
CA VAL A 125 -6.78 -8.19 15.10
C VAL A 125 -7.68 -7.05 14.66
N GLN A 126 -8.94 -7.36 14.29
CA GLN A 126 -9.92 -6.33 13.93
C GLN A 126 -10.22 -5.39 15.11
N LYS A 127 -10.40 -5.94 16.32
CA LYS A 127 -10.62 -5.15 17.54
C LYS A 127 -9.43 -4.27 17.86
N ASP A 128 -8.21 -4.79 17.71
CA ASP A 128 -6.99 -4.03 17.98
C ASP A 128 -6.77 -2.92 16.94
N CYS A 129 -7.05 -3.20 15.67
CA CYS A 129 -7.10 -2.20 14.60
C CYS A 129 -8.05 -1.05 14.95
N LEU A 130 -9.26 -1.34 15.41
CA LEU A 130 -10.19 -0.29 15.85
C LEU A 130 -9.62 0.55 17.00
N LYS A 131 -9.04 -0.09 18.02
CA LYS A 131 -8.49 0.64 19.17
C LYS A 131 -7.36 1.60 18.78
N ILE A 132 -6.51 1.18 17.85
CA ILE A 132 -5.27 1.91 17.52
C ILE A 132 -5.49 2.92 16.40
N LEU A 133 -6.31 2.56 15.40
CA LEU A 133 -6.37 3.29 14.14
C LEU A 133 -7.67 4.06 13.90
N THR A 134 -8.69 3.95 14.77
CA THR A 134 -9.97 4.65 14.57
C THR A 134 -9.78 6.15 14.44
N ASP A 135 -9.02 6.77 15.34
CA ASP A 135 -8.73 8.20 15.29
C ASP A 135 -8.05 8.65 14.00
N ILE A 136 -7.13 7.82 13.49
CA ILE A 136 -6.40 8.08 12.25
C ILE A 136 -7.34 7.94 11.07
N TRP A 137 -8.16 6.89 11.05
CA TRP A 137 -9.16 6.67 10.02
C TRP A 137 -10.20 7.80 9.96
N LEU A 138 -10.69 8.26 11.11
CA LEU A 138 -11.62 9.39 11.20
C LEU A 138 -10.99 10.69 10.68
N HIS A 139 -9.70 10.90 10.92
CA HIS A 139 -9.01 12.10 10.43
C HIS A 139 -8.82 12.09 8.90
N HIS A 140 -8.63 10.90 8.33
CA HIS A 140 -8.28 10.69 6.93
C HIS A 140 -9.43 10.10 6.11
N SER A 141 -10.66 10.10 6.63
CA SER A 141 -11.80 9.43 5.99
C SER A 141 -12.09 9.98 4.59
N ASP A 142 -11.82 11.28 4.41
CA ASP A 142 -12.10 12.05 3.20
C ASP A 142 -10.85 12.23 2.31
N ASP A 143 -9.79 11.48 2.57
CA ASP A 143 -8.60 11.48 1.74
C ASP A 143 -8.90 11.04 0.29
N PRO A 144 -8.19 11.60 -0.70
CA PRO A 144 -8.38 11.22 -2.09
C PRO A 144 -8.00 9.76 -2.33
N ILE A 145 -8.67 9.15 -3.30
CA ILE A 145 -8.29 7.81 -3.80
C ILE A 145 -6.87 7.82 -4.35
N LEU A 146 -6.13 6.74 -4.11
CA LEU A 146 -4.76 6.62 -4.57
C LEU A 146 -4.71 6.28 -6.06
N SER A 147 -3.71 6.80 -6.76
CA SER A 147 -3.34 6.32 -8.09
C SER A 147 -2.75 4.90 -7.99
N GLU A 148 -2.93 4.06 -9.01
CA GLU A 148 -2.45 2.67 -8.98
C GLU A 148 -0.94 2.54 -8.76
N ALA A 149 -0.17 3.53 -9.24
CA ALA A 149 1.25 3.62 -8.99
C ALA A 149 1.67 5.08 -8.80
N ILE A 150 2.60 5.31 -7.88
CA ILE A 150 3.21 6.62 -7.64
C ILE A 150 4.73 6.47 -7.54
N THR A 151 5.43 7.56 -7.84
CA THR A 151 6.87 7.66 -7.57
C THR A 151 7.06 8.64 -6.43
N LEU A 152 7.71 8.20 -5.36
CA LEU A 152 8.01 9.04 -4.22
C LEU A 152 9.47 9.49 -4.28
N ARG A 153 9.66 10.76 -3.96
CA ARG A 153 10.96 11.37 -3.68
C ARG A 153 11.08 11.69 -2.21
N LEU A 154 12.30 11.72 -1.70
CA LEU A 154 12.51 12.17 -0.34
C LEU A 154 12.28 13.68 -0.28
N ASP A 155 11.52 14.13 0.72
CA ASP A 155 11.42 15.57 0.98
C ASP A 155 12.81 16.16 1.28
N GLU A 156 13.09 17.38 0.81
CA GLU A 156 14.43 17.99 0.94
C GLU A 156 14.90 18.10 2.40
N GLU A 157 13.99 18.36 3.32
CA GLU A 157 14.31 18.45 4.76
C GLU A 157 14.62 17.07 5.33
N SER A 158 13.82 16.07 4.95
CA SER A 158 14.06 14.66 5.29
C SER A 158 15.37 14.14 4.70
N ALA A 159 15.75 14.58 3.49
CA ALA A 159 17.01 14.23 2.84
C ALA A 159 18.22 14.81 3.60
N ARG A 160 18.15 16.07 4.03
CA ARG A 160 19.21 16.73 4.81
C ARG A 160 19.46 16.05 6.16
N ILE A 161 18.38 15.69 6.88
CA ILE A 161 18.48 14.97 8.16
C ILE A 161 19.19 13.62 7.96
N ASN A 162 18.76 12.83 6.97
CA ASN A 162 19.38 11.54 6.68
C ASN A 162 20.84 11.66 6.22
N LEU A 163 21.17 12.62 5.36
CA LEU A 163 22.56 12.87 4.93
C LEU A 163 23.48 13.28 6.10
N SER A 164 22.97 14.09 7.02
CA SER A 164 23.75 14.54 8.18
C SER A 164 24.15 13.41 9.14
N SER A 165 23.40 12.30 9.12
CA SER A 165 23.68 11.10 9.94
C SER A 165 24.77 10.18 9.36
N LEU A 166 25.16 10.36 8.10
CA LEU A 166 26.09 9.49 7.35
C LEU A 166 27.58 9.84 7.51
N GLY A 167 27.93 10.81 8.37
CA GLY A 167 29.32 11.20 8.65
C GLY A 167 29.98 12.01 7.51
N PRO A 168 31.19 12.56 7.73
CA PRO A 168 31.80 13.57 6.85
C PRO A 168 32.26 13.08 5.47
N ALA A 169 32.22 11.76 5.20
CA ALA A 169 32.74 11.16 3.96
C ALA A 169 31.96 11.51 2.68
N TRP A 170 30.78 12.13 2.79
CA TRP A 170 29.90 12.42 1.64
C TRP A 170 29.99 13.86 1.13
N ARG A 171 30.71 14.77 1.81
CA ARG A 171 30.91 16.15 1.31
C ARG A 171 31.65 16.22 -0.03
N ASP A 172 32.32 15.14 -0.43
CA ASP A 172 33.04 15.08 -1.70
C ASP A 172 32.13 14.79 -2.90
N ILE A 173 30.90 14.28 -2.70
CA ILE A 173 29.96 14.02 -3.81
C ILE A 173 29.23 15.30 -4.24
N GLU A 174 29.01 16.24 -3.33
CA GLU A 174 28.42 17.55 -3.64
C GLU A 174 29.36 18.42 -4.51
N ILE A 175 30.66 18.10 -4.55
CA ILE A 175 31.67 18.78 -5.36
C ILE A 175 31.64 18.29 -6.83
N VAL A 176 31.31 17.01 -7.07
CA VAL A 176 31.31 16.45 -8.44
C VAL A 176 30.12 16.95 -9.27
N ASN A 177 28.96 17.20 -8.65
CA ASN A 177 27.77 17.70 -9.36
C ASN A 177 27.75 19.22 -9.61
N LYS A 178 28.69 20.00 -9.02
CA LYS A 178 28.87 21.44 -9.32
C LYS A 178 29.94 21.71 -10.38
N GLN A 179 30.87 20.79 -10.63
CA GLN A 179 31.96 20.99 -11.60
C GLN A 179 31.54 20.81 -13.08
N SER A 180 30.32 20.33 -13.36
CA SER A 180 29.78 20.26 -14.73
C SER A 180 29.09 21.54 -15.19
N SER A 181 28.87 22.53 -14.31
CA SER A 181 28.18 23.79 -14.65
C SER A 181 29.09 25.00 -14.89
N ASP A 182 30.36 24.99 -14.46
CA ASP A 182 31.23 26.17 -14.55
C ASP A 182 32.53 25.88 -15.31
N ARG A 183 32.42 25.64 -16.63
CA ARG A 183 33.49 26.03 -17.55
C ARG A 183 33.33 27.49 -17.93
N ASN A 184 33.59 28.41 -16.99
CA ASN A 184 34.17 29.70 -17.34
C ASN A 184 34.62 30.49 -16.12
N LYS A 185 35.85 31.01 -16.23
CA LYS A 185 36.49 32.10 -15.46
C LYS A 185 37.45 31.71 -14.33
N HIS A 186 38.72 31.90 -14.70
CA HIS A 186 39.96 32.09 -13.96
C HIS A 186 39.94 32.51 -12.47
N CYS A 187 40.77 31.78 -11.71
CA CYS A 187 41.87 32.23 -10.82
C CYS A 187 41.61 33.25 -9.69
N THR A 188 41.75 32.82 -8.42
CA THR A 188 42.97 33.00 -7.57
C THR A 188 42.74 32.58 -6.10
N SER A 189 43.58 31.65 -5.63
CA SER A 189 44.24 31.53 -4.31
C SER A 189 43.65 32.20 -3.05
N ASN A 190 43.42 31.42 -1.98
CA ASN A 190 44.37 31.22 -0.87
C ASN A 190 43.81 30.35 0.27
N ILE A 191 44.70 29.51 0.81
CA ILE A 191 44.52 28.59 1.94
C ILE A 191 44.59 29.37 3.25
N HIS A 192 43.65 29.13 4.18
CA HIS A 192 43.94 29.28 5.61
C HIS A 192 43.12 28.30 6.45
N LEU A 193 43.82 27.30 6.98
CA LEU A 193 43.37 26.43 8.07
C LEU A 193 43.41 27.22 9.38
N ASN A 194 42.40 27.07 10.23
CA ASN A 194 42.57 27.33 11.66
C ASN A 194 41.79 26.33 12.50
N HIS A 195 42.55 25.56 13.28
CA HIS A 195 42.12 24.82 14.47
C HIS A 195 41.77 25.80 15.60
N LYS A 196 40.73 25.49 16.38
CA LYS A 196 40.74 25.77 17.82
C LYS A 196 39.74 24.89 18.58
N SER A 197 40.23 24.33 19.67
CA SER A 197 39.63 23.45 20.67
C SER A 197 39.18 24.22 21.93
N LEU A 198 38.58 23.49 22.88
CA LEU A 198 38.11 23.83 24.26
C LEU A 198 36.67 24.38 24.36
N SER A 199 35.84 24.07 25.37
CA SER A 199 36.00 23.25 26.59
C SER A 199 34.63 22.90 27.19
N GLN A 200 34.63 21.89 28.06
CA GLN A 200 33.55 21.43 28.93
C GLN A 200 33.06 22.51 29.92
N HIS A 201 31.77 22.43 30.32
CA HIS A 201 31.32 22.70 31.69
C HIS A 201 30.00 21.97 31.99
N SER A 202 29.95 21.36 33.16
CA SER A 202 28.86 20.64 33.82
C SER A 202 28.25 21.49 34.94
N SER A 203 26.93 21.37 35.20
CA SER A 203 26.33 21.25 36.56
C SER A 203 24.78 21.31 36.60
N GLU A 204 24.23 20.21 37.14
CA GLU A 204 23.03 19.86 37.95
C GLU A 204 21.85 20.80 38.38
N ASN A 205 20.72 20.10 38.64
CA ASN A 205 19.57 20.32 39.58
C ASN A 205 18.42 21.29 39.16
N THR A 206 17.10 21.06 39.36
CA THR A 206 16.34 20.37 40.45
C THR A 206 14.89 19.98 40.01
N ILE A 207 14.30 19.09 40.82
CA ILE A 207 12.98 18.43 40.92
C ILE A 207 11.71 19.33 41.03
N GLY A 208 10.56 18.82 40.57
CA GLY A 208 9.28 18.89 41.33
C GLY A 208 7.98 19.28 40.61
N SER A 209 7.02 18.33 40.45
CA SER A 209 5.67 18.36 41.07
C SER A 209 4.57 17.63 40.26
N GLN A 210 3.95 16.63 40.92
CA GLN A 210 2.69 15.97 40.57
C GLN A 210 1.47 16.88 40.83
N LYS A 211 0.40 16.75 40.04
CA LYS A 211 -0.98 17.00 40.50
C LYS A 211 -1.98 15.98 39.94
N HIS A 212 -2.69 15.38 40.89
CA HIS A 212 -3.84 14.48 40.83
C HIS A 212 -5.13 15.27 40.56
N LEU A 213 -6.15 14.67 39.91
CA LEU A 213 -7.61 14.99 39.97
C LEU A 213 -8.35 13.91 39.14
N ASN A 214 -8.83 12.82 39.75
CA ASN A 214 -10.15 12.55 40.34
C ASN A 214 -11.30 12.27 39.33
N SER A 215 -11.96 11.15 39.59
CA SER A 215 -13.03 10.45 38.87
C SER A 215 -14.40 11.12 38.96
N LYS A 216 -15.20 11.01 37.89
CA LYS A 216 -16.67 11.01 37.96
C LYS A 216 -17.25 9.94 37.03
N SER A 217 -17.87 8.94 37.64
CA SER A 217 -18.77 7.96 37.03
C SER A 217 -20.08 8.61 36.62
N VAL A 218 -20.55 8.36 35.39
CA VAL A 218 -21.91 8.68 34.93
C VAL A 218 -22.58 7.38 34.51
N GLN A 219 -23.79 7.16 35.02
CA GLN A 219 -24.64 5.99 34.82
C GLN A 219 -25.72 6.28 33.76
N VAL A 220 -25.90 5.30 32.86
CA VAL A 220 -27.11 4.88 32.09
C VAL A 220 -27.59 5.72 30.88
N ILE A 221 -27.70 5.06 29.70
CA ILE A 221 -28.86 5.17 28.77
C ILE A 221 -29.12 3.78 28.10
N PRO A 222 -30.31 3.16 28.21
CA PRO A 222 -30.64 1.84 27.63
C PRO A 222 -31.05 1.84 26.13
N GLU A 223 -30.86 2.96 25.42
CA GLU A 223 -31.46 3.20 24.10
C GLU A 223 -30.60 2.71 22.91
N CYS A 224 -29.35 2.28 23.16
CA CYS A 224 -28.42 1.84 22.12
C CYS A 224 -28.66 0.40 21.61
N GLU A 225 -29.31 -0.46 22.40
CA GLU A 225 -29.47 -1.88 22.03
C GLU A 225 -30.47 -2.09 20.88
N HIS A 226 -31.59 -1.35 20.88
CA HIS A 226 -32.61 -1.46 19.84
C HIS A 226 -32.18 -0.92 18.46
N LEU A 227 -31.28 0.07 18.41
CA LEU A 227 -30.71 0.59 17.15
C LEU A 227 -29.70 -0.37 16.53
N ASN A 228 -28.97 -1.13 17.35
CA ASN A 228 -28.03 -2.12 16.87
C ASN A 228 -28.75 -3.34 16.28
N GLU A 229 -29.85 -3.78 16.89
CA GLU A 229 -30.67 -4.87 16.37
C GLU A 229 -31.33 -4.51 15.03
N ARG A 230 -31.92 -3.32 14.87
CA ARG A 230 -32.48 -2.89 13.58
C ARG A 230 -31.44 -2.83 12.46
N LYS A 231 -30.22 -2.38 12.77
CA LYS A 231 -29.11 -2.35 11.80
C LYS A 231 -28.64 -3.74 11.42
N HIS A 232 -28.57 -4.67 12.39
CA HIS A 232 -28.25 -6.07 12.13
C HIS A 232 -29.29 -6.76 11.25
N THR A 233 -30.59 -6.53 11.48
CA THR A 233 -31.66 -7.08 10.63
C THR A 233 -31.57 -6.54 9.20
N SER A 234 -31.32 -5.24 9.03
CA SER A 234 -31.18 -4.63 7.69
C SER A 234 -29.98 -5.18 6.91
N ILE A 235 -28.85 -5.43 7.57
CA ILE A 235 -27.66 -6.04 6.92
C ILE A 235 -27.92 -7.51 6.55
N GLN A 236 -28.64 -8.26 7.38
CA GLN A 236 -28.99 -9.65 7.07
C GLN A 236 -29.93 -9.75 5.87
N GLU A 237 -30.91 -8.85 5.75
CA GLU A 237 -31.78 -8.76 4.57
C GLU A 237 -31.01 -8.43 3.30
N ILE A 238 -30.04 -7.51 3.37
CA ILE A 238 -29.15 -7.17 2.25
C ILE A 238 -28.32 -8.40 1.83
N TYR A 239 -27.75 -9.14 2.80
CA TYR A 239 -26.98 -10.35 2.51
C TYR A 239 -27.85 -11.43 1.85
N LEU A 240 -29.06 -11.65 2.36
CA LEU A 240 -29.99 -12.64 1.82
C LEU A 240 -30.43 -12.30 0.39
N ASN A 241 -30.69 -11.02 0.12
CA ASN A 241 -31.06 -10.55 -1.22
C ASN A 241 -29.91 -10.69 -2.23
N MET A 242 -28.68 -10.30 -1.84
CA MET A 242 -27.50 -10.47 -2.69
C MET A 242 -27.17 -11.95 -2.92
N SER A 243 -27.33 -12.81 -1.91
CA SER A 243 -27.15 -14.26 -2.07
C SER A 243 -28.17 -14.83 -3.06
N THR A 244 -29.44 -14.47 -2.92
CA THR A 244 -30.51 -14.90 -3.83
C THR A 244 -30.25 -14.40 -5.27
N GLN A 245 -29.75 -13.18 -5.42
CA GLN A 245 -29.37 -12.64 -6.73
C GLN A 245 -28.19 -13.39 -7.36
N ALA A 246 -27.18 -13.75 -6.56
CA ALA A 246 -26.04 -14.55 -7.00
C ALA A 246 -26.47 -15.96 -7.43
N ASP A 247 -27.36 -16.60 -6.67
CA ASP A 247 -27.91 -17.92 -6.99
C ASP A 247 -28.71 -17.88 -8.30
N ASN A 248 -29.54 -16.85 -8.50
CA ASN A 248 -30.29 -16.65 -9.75
C ASN A 248 -29.38 -16.44 -10.96
N LEU A 249 -28.31 -15.64 -10.81
CA LEU A 249 -27.32 -15.44 -11.87
C LEU A 249 -26.60 -16.74 -12.21
N ASN A 250 -26.22 -17.51 -11.20
CA ASN A 250 -25.55 -18.79 -11.39
C ASN A 250 -26.47 -19.81 -12.08
N SER A 251 -27.74 -19.86 -11.69
CA SER A 251 -28.74 -20.71 -12.35
C SER A 251 -28.92 -20.33 -13.81
N ASN A 252 -29.10 -19.05 -14.13
CA ASN A 252 -29.26 -18.58 -15.50
C ASN A 252 -28.03 -18.89 -16.38
N MET A 253 -26.83 -18.69 -15.85
CA MET A 253 -25.58 -19.03 -16.55
C MET A 253 -25.44 -20.53 -16.78
N SER A 254 -25.87 -21.36 -15.81
CA SER A 254 -25.89 -22.82 -15.95
C SER A 254 -26.84 -23.23 -17.08
N THR A 255 -28.07 -22.68 -17.10
CA THR A 255 -29.06 -22.97 -18.15
C THR A 255 -28.56 -22.55 -19.54
N GLN A 256 -27.98 -21.35 -19.67
CA GLN A 256 -27.40 -20.91 -20.95
C GLN A 256 -26.25 -21.82 -21.41
N THR A 257 -25.43 -22.29 -20.47
CA THR A 257 -24.34 -23.22 -20.78
C THR A 257 -24.89 -24.55 -21.29
N GLU A 258 -25.91 -25.11 -20.64
CA GLU A 258 -26.58 -26.34 -21.06
C GLU A 258 -27.22 -26.20 -22.45
N GLU A 259 -27.89 -25.09 -22.73
CA GLU A 259 -28.46 -24.81 -24.06
C GLU A 259 -27.39 -24.76 -25.16
N ILE A 260 -26.24 -24.12 -24.88
CA ILE A 260 -25.10 -24.08 -25.82
C ILE A 260 -24.57 -25.49 -26.09
N TYR A 261 -24.40 -26.32 -25.05
CA TYR A 261 -23.97 -27.71 -25.21
C TYR A 261 -24.94 -28.53 -26.05
N LEU A 262 -26.24 -28.43 -25.79
CA LEU A 262 -27.27 -29.15 -26.55
C LEU A 262 -27.31 -28.73 -28.02
N ASN A 263 -27.19 -27.42 -28.29
CA ASN A 263 -27.18 -26.91 -29.67
C ASN A 263 -25.94 -27.37 -30.43
N MET A 264 -24.75 -27.32 -29.81
CA MET A 264 -23.52 -27.83 -30.43
C MET A 264 -23.57 -29.34 -30.67
N SER A 265 -24.14 -30.12 -29.73
CA SER A 265 -24.33 -31.56 -29.92
C SER A 265 -25.25 -31.86 -31.10
N THR A 266 -26.39 -31.17 -31.18
CA THR A 266 -27.34 -31.33 -32.29
C THR A 266 -26.70 -30.96 -33.62
N GLN A 267 -25.88 -29.89 -33.65
CA GLN A 267 -25.15 -29.49 -34.84
C GLN A 267 -24.10 -30.54 -35.25
N ALA A 268 -23.38 -31.13 -34.29
CA ALA A 268 -22.42 -32.20 -34.55
C ALA A 268 -23.11 -33.46 -35.10
N ASP A 269 -24.26 -33.85 -34.53
CA ASP A 269 -25.04 -35.00 -35.00
C ASP A 269 -25.56 -34.78 -36.42
N ASN A 270 -26.03 -33.57 -36.73
CA ASN A 270 -26.47 -33.20 -38.09
C ASN A 270 -25.32 -33.20 -39.10
N LEU A 271 -24.12 -32.76 -38.71
CA LEU A 271 -22.94 -32.84 -39.59
C LEU A 271 -22.54 -34.29 -39.84
N ASN A 272 -22.59 -35.14 -38.80
CA ASN A 272 -22.24 -36.55 -38.90
C ASN A 272 -23.23 -37.34 -39.77
N SER A 273 -24.53 -37.07 -39.65
CA SER A 273 -25.55 -37.70 -40.49
C SER A 273 -25.45 -37.29 -41.97
N ASN A 274 -25.12 -36.03 -42.24
CA ASN A 274 -24.87 -35.54 -43.60
C ASN A 274 -23.60 -36.12 -44.23
N MET A 275 -22.54 -36.36 -43.45
CA MET A 275 -21.35 -37.08 -43.94
C MET A 275 -21.62 -38.56 -44.20
N SER A 276 -22.39 -39.21 -43.32
CA SER A 276 -22.73 -40.64 -43.48
C SER A 276 -23.63 -40.90 -44.69
N THR A 277 -24.50 -39.95 -45.05
CA THR A 277 -25.36 -40.04 -46.25
C THR A 277 -24.67 -39.59 -47.54
N GLY A 278 -23.72 -38.66 -47.46
CA GLY A 278 -22.97 -38.14 -48.62
C GLY A 278 -22.00 -39.14 -49.25
N ASP A 279 -21.41 -40.03 -48.46
CA ASP A 279 -20.44 -41.02 -48.94
C ASP A 279 -21.07 -42.31 -49.47
N LEU A 280 -22.33 -42.62 -49.09
CA LEU A 280 -23.04 -43.78 -49.63
C LEU A 280 -23.54 -43.57 -51.07
N PHE A 281 -23.78 -42.33 -51.50
CA PHE A 281 -24.25 -42.02 -52.86
C PHE A 281 -23.14 -41.90 -53.92
N LYS A 282 -21.87 -41.80 -53.52
CA LYS A 282 -20.75 -41.75 -54.46
C LYS A 282 -20.21 -43.12 -54.88
N TYR A 283 -20.55 -44.20 -54.17
CA TYR A 283 -20.10 -45.56 -54.49
C TYR A 283 -21.12 -46.41 -55.25
N VAL A 284 -22.38 -45.97 -55.41
CA VAL A 284 -23.43 -46.74 -56.12
C VAL A 284 -23.60 -46.32 -57.59
N ASN A 285 -22.98 -45.22 -58.04
CA ASN A 285 -23.09 -44.72 -59.42
C ASN A 285 -21.78 -44.85 -60.24
N SER A 286 -20.95 -45.86 -59.95
CA SER A 286 -19.72 -46.13 -60.74
C SER A 286 -19.50 -47.61 -61.06
N GLY A 287 -20.58 -48.40 -61.11
CA GLY A 287 -20.58 -49.79 -61.62
C GLY A 287 -21.57 -49.96 -62.75
#